data_AF-A0A8I0FRY1-F1
#
_entry.id   AF-A0A8I0FRY1-F1
#
_cell.length_a   1.000
_cell.length_b   1.000
_cell.length_c   1.000
_cell.angle_alpha   90.00
_cell.angle_beta   90.00
_cell.angle_gamma   90.00
#
_symmetry.space_group_name_H-M   'P 1'
#
loop_
_entity.id
_entity.type
_entity.pdbx_description
1 polymer ?
#
loop_
_entity_poly.entity_id
_entity_poly.type
_entity_poly.pdbx_seq_one_letter_code
_entity_poly.pdbx_strand_id
1 'polypeptide(L)'
;HEGPDFLVYKLAKILNIKTILMYPSIIPDRYFTVESFEELGHFKNEINVKNDIKNIKFESLEKKYTDKIHLLTNQRERMYRSLTSREIFSKDIRSLSSKKIFSKKFFKDIIRDYLIKFKLIYREDEKFFYKNYLENLNKIEKSKEEILNLVHDRKIIFFPLHMQPELSTSLLGAIYEDQILALEKLNSLPKNEWIIVAKEQQSQTHYQRNSFFFKRLKGLKNVFFLKRTENTKEFLDKSDMTATISGTIGFQGLLKSKKCLLFGHSWYKNLHGVLKIKNSTDEQQINDFFYDQFDKTKFINDLQKLLSTCDKGIIADYGSSYEFDKNLNCTQIINNLNKFIEKKFEC
;
A
#
# COMPACT_ATOMS: atom_id res chain seq x y z
N HIS A 1 -2.90 -8.27 10.33
CA HIS A 1 -1.93 -8.36 9.21
C HIS A 1 -1.59 -9.80 8.82
N GLU A 2 -1.84 -10.80 9.68
CA GLU A 2 -1.40 -12.19 9.45
C GLU A 2 -2.49 -13.12 8.90
N GLY A 3 -3.73 -12.63 8.67
CA GLY A 3 -4.82 -13.42 8.11
C GLY A 3 -5.92 -13.92 9.08
N PRO A 4 -5.66 -14.22 10.38
CA PRO A 4 -6.70 -14.71 11.30
C PRO A 4 -7.90 -13.77 11.41
N ASP A 5 -7.67 -12.47 11.54
CA ASP A 5 -8.74 -11.46 11.66
C ASP A 5 -9.68 -11.49 10.44
N PHE A 6 -9.13 -11.76 9.25
CA PHE A 6 -9.90 -11.85 8.02
C PHE A 6 -10.73 -13.14 7.95
N LEU A 7 -10.17 -14.26 8.40
CA LEU A 7 -10.91 -15.52 8.51
C LEU A 7 -12.07 -15.39 9.50
N VAL A 8 -11.84 -14.75 10.65
CA VAL A 8 -12.88 -14.45 11.64
C VAL A 8 -13.95 -13.55 11.04
N TYR A 9 -13.56 -12.48 10.32
CA TYR A 9 -14.50 -11.61 9.62
C TYR A 9 -15.34 -12.38 8.60
N LYS A 10 -14.73 -13.24 7.78
CA LYS A 10 -15.46 -14.06 6.79
C LYS A 10 -16.40 -15.05 7.45
N LEU A 11 -15.96 -15.70 8.53
CA LEU A 11 -16.81 -16.59 9.32
C LEU A 11 -18.00 -15.85 9.91
N ALA A 12 -17.78 -14.67 10.49
CA ALA A 12 -18.84 -13.83 11.02
C ALA A 12 -19.88 -13.47 9.94
N LYS A 13 -19.43 -13.11 8.72
CA LYS A 13 -20.34 -12.85 7.60
C LYS A 13 -21.13 -14.10 7.18
N ILE A 14 -20.51 -15.28 7.17
CA ILE A 14 -21.20 -16.55 6.86
C ILE A 14 -22.25 -16.88 7.93
N LEU A 15 -21.94 -16.63 9.20
CA LEU A 15 -22.83 -16.86 10.34
C LEU A 15 -23.85 -15.73 10.57
N ASN A 16 -23.91 -14.73 9.69
CA ASN A 16 -24.73 -13.52 9.84
C ASN A 16 -24.52 -12.78 11.18
N ILE A 17 -23.30 -12.85 11.72
CA ILE A 17 -22.90 -12.10 12.90
C ILE A 17 -22.57 -10.68 12.48
N LYS A 18 -23.21 -9.70 13.14
CA LYS A 18 -22.93 -8.27 12.97
C LYS A 18 -21.48 -7.98 13.37
N THR A 19 -20.74 -7.33 12.48
CA THR A 19 -19.32 -7.00 12.68
C THR A 19 -19.14 -5.50 12.79
N ILE A 20 -18.24 -5.05 13.66
CA ILE A 20 -17.78 -3.67 13.73
C ILE A 20 -16.28 -3.67 13.48
N LEU A 21 -15.84 -2.85 12.54
CA LEU A 21 -14.44 -2.68 12.18
C LEU A 21 -14.04 -1.23 12.46
N MET A 22 -12.90 -1.06 13.13
CA MET A 22 -12.29 0.23 13.35
C MET A 22 -11.05 0.34 12.46
N TYR A 23 -11.02 1.35 11.59
CA TYR A 23 -9.91 1.55 10.65
C TYR A 23 -9.22 2.90 10.92
N PRO A 24 -7.91 2.92 11.17
CA PRO A 24 -7.22 4.16 11.54
C PRO A 24 -7.26 5.14 10.37
N SER A 25 -7.61 6.40 10.65
CA SER A 25 -7.58 7.44 9.65
C SER A 25 -6.13 7.82 9.33
N ILE A 26 -5.92 8.33 8.13
CA ILE A 26 -4.64 8.92 7.80
C ILE A 26 -4.43 10.26 8.52
N ILE A 27 -5.52 10.94 8.87
CA ILE A 27 -5.50 12.14 9.72
C ILE A 27 -5.23 11.72 11.17
N PRO A 28 -4.34 12.43 11.89
CA PRO A 28 -4.09 12.18 13.31
C PRO A 28 -5.38 12.17 14.14
N ASP A 29 -5.37 11.36 15.19
CA ASP A 29 -6.40 11.31 16.24
C ASP A 29 -7.81 11.01 15.73
N ARG A 30 -7.92 10.27 14.62
CA ARG A 30 -9.19 9.87 14.04
C ARG A 30 -9.19 8.45 13.51
N TYR A 31 -10.37 7.85 13.47
CA TYR A 31 -10.62 6.55 12.87
C TYR A 31 -12.01 6.46 12.24
N PHE A 32 -12.19 5.51 11.33
CA PHE A 32 -13.47 5.13 10.77
C PHE A 32 -14.05 3.95 11.55
N THR A 33 -15.36 3.97 11.78
CA THR A 33 -16.12 2.84 12.31
C THR A 33 -17.09 2.36 11.22
N VAL A 34 -16.98 1.11 10.79
CA VAL A 34 -17.75 0.55 9.67
C VAL A 34 -18.20 -0.88 9.97
N GLU A 35 -19.30 -1.34 9.36
CA GLU A 35 -19.77 -2.72 9.57
C GLU A 35 -19.08 -3.73 8.63
N SER A 36 -18.44 -3.22 7.59
CA SER A 36 -17.76 -3.98 6.55
C SER A 36 -16.61 -3.15 5.96
N PHE A 37 -15.55 -3.80 5.46
CA PHE A 37 -14.46 -3.06 4.81
C PHE A 37 -14.93 -2.43 3.48
N GLU A 38 -16.00 -2.98 2.90
CA GLU A 38 -16.69 -2.45 1.73
C GLU A 38 -17.37 -1.11 2.01
N GLU A 39 -17.73 -0.79 3.25
CA GLU A 39 -18.27 0.52 3.64
C GLU A 39 -17.19 1.59 3.82
N LEU A 40 -15.92 1.20 3.91
CA LEU A 40 -14.82 2.14 4.06
C LEU A 40 -14.80 3.13 2.89
N GLY A 41 -14.80 4.43 3.19
CA GLY A 41 -14.83 5.50 2.22
C GLY A 41 -16.22 5.93 1.74
N HIS A 42 -17.30 5.35 2.25
CA HIS A 42 -18.65 5.84 1.99
C HIS A 42 -18.99 7.05 2.86
N PHE A 43 -19.57 8.07 2.23
CA PHE A 43 -20.15 9.24 2.88
C PHE A 43 -21.41 9.66 2.10
N LYS A 44 -22.38 10.24 2.80
CA LYS A 44 -23.61 10.77 2.17
C LYS A 44 -23.33 12.14 1.57
N ASN A 45 -24.09 12.51 0.54
CA ASN A 45 -24.00 13.84 -0.06
C ASN A 45 -24.43 14.93 0.91
N GLU A 46 -25.45 14.65 1.71
CA GLU A 46 -26.01 15.51 2.75
C GLU A 46 -25.42 15.11 4.12
N ILE A 47 -24.23 15.63 4.43
CA ILE A 47 -23.61 15.51 5.74
C ILE A 47 -23.25 16.90 6.24
N ASN A 48 -23.68 17.22 7.46
CA ASN A 48 -23.20 18.40 8.16
C ASN A 48 -21.73 18.22 8.50
N VAL A 49 -20.86 18.92 7.77
CA VAL A 49 -19.41 18.91 8.02
C VAL A 49 -19.15 19.48 9.42
N LYS A 50 -18.48 18.70 10.26
CA LYS A 50 -18.16 19.10 11.64
C LYS A 50 -17.23 20.33 11.64
N ASN A 51 -17.41 21.26 12.58
CA ASN A 51 -16.66 22.54 12.61
C ASN A 51 -15.14 22.34 12.73
N ASP A 52 -14.71 21.33 13.49
CA ASP A 52 -13.30 20.96 13.63
C ASP A 52 -12.67 20.44 12.33
N ILE A 53 -13.49 20.02 11.36
CA ILE A 53 -13.04 19.55 10.04
C ILE A 53 -12.99 20.70 9.04
N LYS A 54 -13.95 21.64 9.09
CA LYS A 54 -13.93 22.86 8.26
C LYS A 54 -12.64 23.66 8.45
N ASN A 55 -12.07 23.61 9.67
CA ASN A 55 -10.85 24.32 10.02
C ASN A 55 -9.56 23.61 9.56
N ILE A 56 -9.64 22.41 8.97
CA ILE A 56 -8.46 21.72 8.44
C ILE A 56 -8.00 22.42 7.16
N LYS A 57 -6.88 23.13 7.23
CA LYS A 57 -6.25 23.74 6.05
C LYS A 57 -5.67 22.66 5.13
N PHE A 58 -6.07 22.66 3.87
CA PHE A 58 -5.70 21.65 2.89
C PHE A 58 -4.17 21.56 2.65
N GLU A 59 -3.48 22.71 2.58
CA GLU A 59 -2.03 22.77 2.40
C GLU A 59 -1.29 22.14 3.58
N SER A 60 -1.85 22.28 4.79
CA SER A 60 -1.31 21.63 5.98
C SER A 60 -1.49 20.11 5.94
N LEU A 61 -2.56 19.64 5.30
CA LEU A 61 -2.86 18.22 5.16
C LEU A 61 -1.87 17.54 4.21
N GLU A 62 -1.56 18.15 3.06
CA GLU A 62 -0.58 17.61 2.11
C GLU A 62 0.80 17.45 2.76
N LYS A 63 1.26 18.47 3.49
CA LYS A 63 2.54 18.43 4.20
C LYS A 63 2.55 17.36 5.30
N LYS A 64 1.55 17.39 6.20
CA LYS A 64 1.43 16.39 7.29
C LYS A 64 1.34 14.97 6.77
N TYR A 65 0.63 14.76 5.67
CA TYR A 65 0.50 13.45 5.03
C TYR A 65 1.85 12.97 4.49
N THR A 66 2.55 13.82 3.74
CA THR A 66 3.85 13.51 3.16
C THR A 66 4.86 13.17 4.26
N ASP A 67 4.89 13.96 5.34
CA ASP A 67 5.80 13.76 6.47
C ASP A 67 5.48 12.44 7.21
N LYS A 68 4.20 12.15 7.48
CA LYS A 68 3.76 10.89 8.12
C LYS A 68 4.17 9.67 7.29
N ILE A 69 3.95 9.69 5.99
CA ILE A 69 4.36 8.57 5.11
C ILE A 69 5.88 8.40 5.10
N HIS A 70 6.64 9.49 5.06
CA HIS A 70 8.09 9.42 5.11
C HIS A 70 8.60 8.81 6.43
N LEU A 71 8.02 9.22 7.56
CA LEU A 71 8.33 8.65 8.88
C LEU A 71 8.02 7.14 8.93
N LEU A 72 6.83 6.72 8.52
CA LEU A 72 6.42 5.31 8.51
C LEU A 72 7.32 4.46 7.60
N THR A 73 7.69 5.00 6.44
CA THR A 73 8.60 4.32 5.50
C THR A 73 9.98 4.15 6.12
N ASN A 74 10.54 5.19 6.74
CA ASN A 74 11.84 5.14 7.39
C ASN A 74 11.85 4.18 8.61
N GLN A 75 10.79 4.16 9.42
CA GLN A 75 10.66 3.22 10.54
C GLN A 75 10.60 1.78 10.05
N ARG A 76 9.76 1.50 9.03
CA ARG A 76 9.67 0.18 8.41
C ARG A 76 11.01 -0.23 7.79
N GLU A 77 11.69 0.66 7.05
CA GLU A 77 13.02 0.38 6.51
C GLU A 77 14.03 0.03 7.61
N ARG A 78 14.03 0.74 8.74
CA ARG A 78 14.91 0.43 9.87
C ARG A 78 14.58 -0.92 10.49
N MET A 79 13.30 -1.25 10.65
CA MET A 79 12.84 -2.55 11.18
C MET A 79 13.19 -3.70 10.23
N TYR A 80 12.94 -3.56 8.93
CA TYR A 80 13.31 -4.59 7.96
C TYR A 80 14.82 -4.68 7.76
N ARG A 81 15.56 -3.55 7.84
CA ARG A 81 17.02 -3.59 7.88
C ARG A 81 17.50 -4.24 9.17
N SER A 82 16.90 -4.08 10.34
CA SER A 82 17.36 -4.83 11.53
C SER A 82 17.08 -6.34 11.42
N LEU A 83 16.02 -6.73 10.71
CA LEU A 83 15.69 -8.13 10.42
C LEU A 83 16.54 -8.76 9.29
N THR A 84 16.95 -7.97 8.29
CA THR A 84 17.71 -8.44 7.11
C THR A 84 19.19 -8.10 7.13
N SER A 85 19.58 -7.10 7.92
CA SER A 85 20.98 -6.79 8.16
C SER A 85 21.59 -7.96 8.90
N ARG A 86 22.86 -8.14 8.59
CA ARG A 86 23.80 -9.04 9.23
C ARG A 86 23.86 -8.94 10.77
N GLU A 87 22.97 -8.28 11.49
CA GLU A 87 22.91 -8.31 12.95
C GLU A 87 22.48 -9.66 13.53
N ILE A 88 21.73 -10.48 12.80
CA ILE A 88 21.57 -11.91 13.15
C ILE A 88 22.92 -12.65 12.97
N PHE A 89 23.77 -12.20 12.04
CA PHE A 89 25.10 -12.77 11.80
C PHE A 89 26.23 -12.13 12.60
N SER A 90 26.04 -10.95 13.20
CA SER A 90 27.09 -10.17 13.88
C SER A 90 26.86 -10.03 15.38
N LYS A 91 25.62 -10.20 15.87
CA LYS A 91 25.38 -10.44 17.31
C LYS A 91 25.88 -11.82 17.74
N ASP A 92 25.85 -12.80 16.84
CA ASP A 92 26.49 -14.11 17.07
C ASP A 92 28.02 -14.06 17.06
N ILE A 93 28.65 -12.98 16.55
CA ILE A 93 30.11 -12.87 16.53
C ILE A 93 30.65 -12.20 17.80
N ARG A 94 29.89 -11.31 18.46
CA ARG A 94 30.34 -10.62 19.67
C ARG A 94 30.03 -11.35 20.97
N SER A 95 29.22 -12.42 20.94
CA SER A 95 29.08 -13.35 22.07
C SER A 95 30.04 -14.55 21.99
N LEU A 96 30.99 -14.55 21.05
CA LEU A 96 32.04 -15.58 20.92
C LEU A 96 33.20 -15.36 21.91
N SER A 97 32.89 -15.18 23.18
CA SER A 97 33.86 -15.36 24.26
C SER A 97 33.33 -16.34 25.31
N SER A 98 33.14 -17.60 24.90
CA SER A 98 33.45 -18.79 25.72
C SER A 98 33.07 -20.09 25.01
N LYS A 99 34.05 -20.69 24.34
CA LYS A 99 34.36 -22.14 24.33
C LYS A 99 33.25 -23.21 24.11
N LYS A 100 32.05 -22.95 23.58
CA LYS A 100 31.06 -24.04 23.36
C LYS A 100 30.19 -24.07 22.09
N ILE A 101 30.45 -23.28 21.04
CA ILE A 101 29.63 -23.35 19.79
C ILE A 101 30.48 -23.24 18.52
N PHE A 102 31.48 -24.12 18.34
CA PHE A 102 31.72 -24.68 17.00
C PHE A 102 30.74 -25.84 16.83
N SER A 103 29.44 -25.52 16.73
CA SER A 103 28.42 -26.54 16.60
C SER A 103 28.56 -27.24 15.24
N LYS A 104 28.30 -28.55 15.18
CA LYS A 104 28.21 -29.31 13.92
C LYS A 104 27.31 -28.62 12.88
N LYS A 105 26.35 -27.79 13.33
CA LYS A 105 25.44 -27.00 12.52
C LYS A 105 26.17 -25.94 11.67
N PHE A 106 27.14 -25.23 12.24
CA PHE A 106 27.92 -24.20 11.53
C PHE A 106 28.78 -24.78 10.41
N PHE A 107 29.52 -25.86 10.69
CA PHE A 107 30.29 -26.58 9.65
C PHE A 107 29.37 -27.19 8.59
N LYS A 108 28.23 -27.76 8.99
CA LYS A 108 27.22 -28.28 8.06
C LYS A 108 26.64 -27.19 7.16
N ASP A 109 26.38 -25.99 7.70
CA ASP A 109 25.87 -24.86 6.94
C ASP A 109 26.91 -24.32 5.95
N ILE A 110 28.20 -24.25 6.32
CA ILE A 110 29.28 -23.86 5.40
C ILE A 110 29.45 -24.90 4.28
N ILE A 111 29.55 -26.19 4.62
CA ILE A 111 29.68 -27.27 3.63
C ILE A 111 28.47 -27.25 2.70
N ARG A 112 27.26 -27.11 3.24
CA ARG A 112 26.03 -26.99 2.46
C ARG A 112 26.07 -25.78 1.51
N ASP A 113 26.44 -24.60 2.01
CA ASP A 113 26.46 -23.38 1.20
C ASP A 113 27.48 -23.51 0.05
N TYR A 114 28.62 -24.19 0.26
CA TYR A 114 29.56 -24.55 -0.80
C TYR A 114 29.01 -25.58 -1.79
N LEU A 115 28.34 -26.64 -1.32
CA LEU A 115 27.70 -27.65 -2.17
C LEU A 115 26.61 -27.02 -3.07
N ILE A 116 25.83 -26.07 -2.54
CA ILE A 116 24.86 -25.28 -3.31
C ILE A 116 25.58 -24.37 -4.32
N LYS A 117 26.65 -23.67 -3.90
CA LYS A 117 27.43 -22.79 -4.78
C LYS A 117 28.04 -23.53 -5.97
N PHE A 118 28.58 -24.73 -5.73
CA PHE A 118 29.14 -25.60 -6.77
C PHE A 118 28.07 -26.42 -7.52
N LYS A 119 26.77 -26.18 -7.26
CA LYS A 119 25.63 -26.88 -7.89
C LYS A 119 25.63 -28.40 -7.69
N LEU A 120 26.29 -28.89 -6.65
CA LEU A 120 26.32 -30.31 -6.29
C LEU A 120 25.04 -30.72 -5.53
N ILE A 121 24.36 -29.77 -4.88
CA ILE A 121 23.05 -29.97 -4.25
C ILE A 121 22.14 -28.80 -4.64
N TYR A 122 20.93 -29.11 -5.10
CA TYR A 122 19.88 -28.11 -5.31
C TYR A 122 19.07 -27.93 -4.02
N ARG A 123 18.92 -26.67 -3.58
CA ARG A 123 18.09 -26.34 -2.43
C ARG A 123 17.43 -24.99 -2.66
N GLU A 124 16.11 -25.00 -2.67
CA GLU A 124 15.30 -23.79 -2.69
C GLU A 124 15.10 -23.29 -1.26
N ASP A 125 16.08 -22.57 -0.74
CA ASP A 125 15.96 -21.87 0.54
C ASP A 125 15.67 -20.38 0.37
N GLU A 126 15.39 -19.71 1.48
CA GLU A 126 15.14 -18.26 1.56
C GLU A 126 16.21 -17.43 0.83
N LYS A 127 17.49 -17.81 0.95
CA LYS A 127 18.60 -17.11 0.27
C LYS A 127 18.52 -17.31 -1.25
N PHE A 128 18.25 -18.53 -1.69
CA PHE A 128 18.07 -18.85 -3.10
C PHE A 128 16.92 -18.04 -3.72
N PHE A 129 15.75 -18.02 -3.07
CA PHE A 129 14.61 -17.26 -3.57
C PHE A 129 14.87 -15.75 -3.58
N TYR A 130 15.46 -15.20 -2.53
CA TYR A 130 15.81 -13.78 -2.47
C TYR A 130 16.82 -13.37 -3.53
N LYS A 131 17.85 -14.20 -3.77
CA LYS A 131 18.82 -13.97 -4.84
C LYS A 131 18.14 -13.99 -6.21
N ASN A 132 17.31 -14.99 -6.49
CA ASN A 132 16.59 -15.09 -7.76
C ASN A 132 15.63 -13.90 -7.97
N TYR A 133 14.94 -13.47 -6.91
CA TYR A 133 14.11 -12.27 -6.93
C TYR A 133 14.91 -11.02 -7.33
N LEU A 134 16.05 -10.76 -6.67
CA LEU A 134 16.91 -9.61 -7.00
C LEU A 134 17.48 -9.70 -8.41
N GLU A 135 17.92 -10.89 -8.85
CA GLU A 135 18.43 -11.09 -10.21
C GLU A 135 17.36 -10.83 -11.26
N ASN A 136 16.11 -11.23 -11.03
CA ASN A 136 15.01 -10.96 -11.96
C ASN A 136 14.58 -9.50 -11.94
N LEU A 137 14.55 -8.86 -10.76
CA LEU A 137 14.27 -7.45 -10.60
C LEU A 137 15.30 -6.58 -11.34
N ASN A 138 16.59 -6.84 -11.15
CA ASN A 138 17.67 -6.11 -11.81
C ASN A 138 17.64 -6.23 -13.35
N LYS A 139 17.05 -7.30 -13.91
CA LYS A 139 16.91 -7.49 -15.37
C LYS A 139 15.83 -6.61 -15.99
N ILE A 140 14.86 -6.15 -15.19
CA ILE A 140 13.70 -5.39 -15.68
C ILE A 140 13.71 -3.92 -15.24
N GLU A 141 14.43 -3.61 -14.17
CA GLU A 141 14.53 -2.24 -13.65
C GLU A 141 15.24 -1.31 -14.63
N LYS A 142 14.72 -0.09 -14.71
CA LYS A 142 15.25 1.01 -15.51
C LYS A 142 15.44 2.25 -14.66
N SER A 143 16.45 3.06 -14.97
CA SER A 143 16.62 4.36 -14.33
C SER A 143 15.45 5.30 -14.68
N LYS A 144 15.31 6.35 -13.89
CA LYS A 144 14.35 7.42 -14.16
C LYS A 144 14.57 8.04 -15.54
N GLU A 145 15.81 8.29 -15.92
CA GLU A 145 16.20 8.91 -17.20
C GLU A 145 15.87 7.98 -18.38
N GLU A 146 16.16 6.68 -18.26
CA GLU A 146 15.78 5.69 -19.28
C GLU A 146 14.28 5.68 -19.52
N ILE A 147 13.47 5.70 -18.47
CA ILE A 147 12.01 5.70 -18.60
C ILE A 147 11.53 7.01 -19.23
N LEU A 148 12.02 8.16 -18.78
CA LEU A 148 11.58 9.46 -19.32
C LEU A 148 11.93 9.62 -20.80
N ASN A 149 13.06 9.08 -21.25
CA ASN A 149 13.41 9.05 -22.67
C ASN A 149 12.44 8.22 -23.53
N LEU A 150 11.75 7.24 -22.92
CA LEU A 150 10.74 6.44 -23.60
C LEU A 150 9.37 7.11 -23.62
N VAL A 151 9.08 8.07 -22.73
CA VAL A 151 7.74 8.66 -22.60
C VAL A 151 7.33 9.33 -23.92
N HIS A 152 8.22 10.11 -24.54
CA HIS A 152 7.89 10.94 -25.70
C HIS A 152 6.62 11.79 -25.42
N ASP A 153 5.63 11.78 -26.32
CA ASP A 153 4.36 12.52 -26.18
C ASP A 153 3.29 11.76 -25.38
N ARG A 154 3.64 10.63 -24.75
CA ARG A 154 2.70 9.76 -24.02
C ARG A 154 2.44 10.24 -22.60
N LYS A 155 1.30 9.83 -22.05
CA LYS A 155 0.86 10.07 -20.68
C LYS A 155 1.32 8.97 -19.75
N ILE A 156 1.80 9.37 -18.57
CA ILE A 156 2.38 8.47 -17.57
C ILE A 156 1.33 8.07 -16.53
N ILE A 157 1.06 6.77 -16.41
CA ILE A 157 0.34 6.18 -15.28
C ILE A 157 1.36 5.59 -14.31
N PHE A 158 1.45 6.13 -13.09
CA PHE A 158 2.35 5.61 -12.07
C PHE A 158 1.67 4.58 -11.16
N PHE A 159 2.21 3.36 -11.13
CA PHE A 159 1.70 2.21 -10.36
C PHE A 159 2.81 1.61 -9.47
N PRO A 160 3.07 2.15 -8.27
CA PRO A 160 3.94 1.45 -7.34
C PRO A 160 3.22 0.20 -6.81
N LEU A 161 3.94 -0.93 -6.88
CA LEU A 161 3.50 -2.18 -6.30
C LEU A 161 3.44 -2.06 -4.79
N HIS A 162 2.56 -2.86 -4.22
CA HIS A 162 2.33 -2.97 -2.80
C HIS A 162 3.27 -4.01 -2.18
N MET A 163 3.57 -3.82 -0.91
CA MET A 163 4.23 -4.84 -0.12
C MET A 163 3.29 -6.04 0.05
N GLN A 164 3.88 -7.23 -0.01
CA GLN A 164 3.18 -8.50 0.09
C GLN A 164 3.97 -9.51 0.92
N PRO A 165 3.32 -10.18 1.90
CA PRO A 165 1.88 -10.11 2.23
C PRO A 165 1.50 -8.88 3.10
N GLU A 166 0.35 -8.21 2.82
CA GLU A 166 -0.21 -7.13 3.66
C GLU A 166 -1.75 -7.03 3.58
N LEU A 167 -2.39 -6.39 4.57
CA LEU A 167 -3.83 -6.06 4.56
C LEU A 167 -4.26 -5.29 3.29
N SER A 168 -3.40 -4.37 2.84
CA SER A 168 -3.57 -3.52 1.65
C SER A 168 -3.78 -4.34 0.37
N THR A 169 -3.19 -5.53 0.29
CA THR A 169 -3.33 -6.41 -0.88
C THR A 169 -4.25 -7.59 -0.61
N SER A 170 -4.01 -8.36 0.45
CA SER A 170 -4.74 -9.62 0.69
C SER A 170 -6.21 -9.41 1.07
N LEU A 171 -6.56 -8.31 1.76
CA LEU A 171 -7.96 -7.99 2.04
C LEU A 171 -8.49 -6.96 1.05
N LEU A 172 -7.85 -5.80 1.01
CA LEU A 172 -8.36 -4.65 0.28
C LEU A 172 -8.15 -4.76 -1.24
N GLY A 173 -7.27 -5.65 -1.70
CA GLY A 173 -6.99 -5.84 -3.12
C GLY A 173 -8.00 -6.73 -3.86
N ALA A 174 -8.81 -7.52 -3.15
CA ALA A 174 -9.73 -8.48 -3.75
C ALA A 174 -9.02 -9.35 -4.81
N ILE A 175 -9.54 -9.39 -6.04
CA ILE A 175 -8.91 -10.16 -7.13
C ILE A 175 -7.51 -9.63 -7.52
N TYR A 176 -7.19 -8.37 -7.20
CA TYR A 176 -5.90 -7.75 -7.48
C TYR A 176 -4.86 -7.99 -6.38
N GLU A 177 -5.10 -8.96 -5.47
CA GLU A 177 -4.02 -9.56 -4.69
C GLU A 177 -2.92 -10.07 -5.63
N ASP A 178 -3.28 -10.63 -6.79
CA ASP A 178 -2.34 -10.76 -7.90
C ASP A 178 -2.15 -9.39 -8.58
N GLN A 179 -1.15 -8.65 -8.12
CA GLN A 179 -0.89 -7.27 -8.57
C GLN A 179 -0.59 -7.18 -10.07
N ILE A 180 -0.14 -8.27 -10.70
CA ILE A 180 0.12 -8.28 -12.14
C ILE A 180 -1.19 -8.18 -12.93
N LEU A 181 -2.33 -8.64 -12.40
CA LEU A 181 -3.63 -8.47 -13.06
C LEU A 181 -3.98 -6.98 -13.28
N ALA A 182 -3.63 -6.12 -12.33
CA ALA A 182 -3.83 -4.68 -12.48
C ALA A 182 -2.95 -4.10 -13.60
N LEU A 183 -1.68 -4.53 -13.67
CA LEU A 183 -0.77 -4.13 -14.73
C LEU A 183 -1.18 -4.70 -16.11
N GLU A 184 -1.73 -5.91 -16.16
CA GLU A 184 -2.28 -6.51 -17.39
C GLU A 184 -3.47 -5.71 -17.91
N LYS A 185 -4.37 -5.27 -17.02
CA LYS A 185 -5.48 -4.38 -17.37
C LYS A 185 -4.99 -3.01 -17.85
N LEU A 186 -3.99 -2.42 -17.21
CA LEU A 186 -3.39 -1.17 -17.71
C LEU A 186 -2.65 -1.37 -19.04
N ASN A 187 -2.06 -2.56 -19.25
CA ASN A 187 -1.34 -2.88 -20.48
C ASN A 187 -2.24 -3.00 -21.71
N SER A 188 -3.56 -3.11 -21.53
CA SER A 188 -4.51 -3.07 -22.65
C SER A 188 -4.77 -1.66 -23.19
N LEU A 189 -4.34 -0.61 -22.50
CA LEU A 189 -4.50 0.77 -22.97
C LEU A 189 -3.64 1.06 -24.21
N PRO A 190 -4.03 2.02 -25.07
CA PRO A 190 -3.31 2.37 -26.30
C PRO A 190 -1.87 2.78 -26.01
N LYS A 191 -0.91 2.05 -26.59
CA LYS A 191 0.52 2.21 -26.29
C LYS A 191 1.15 3.46 -26.91
N ASN A 192 0.47 4.04 -27.89
CA ASN A 192 0.78 5.33 -28.50
C ASN A 192 0.33 6.51 -27.63
N GLU A 193 -0.55 6.28 -26.65
CA GLU A 193 -1.05 7.32 -25.73
C GLU A 193 -0.51 7.14 -24.33
N TRP A 194 -0.44 5.90 -23.83
CA TRP A 194 -0.15 5.59 -22.44
C TRP A 194 1.17 4.85 -22.25
N ILE A 195 1.90 5.27 -21.22
CA ILE A 195 3.04 4.54 -20.65
C ILE A 195 2.78 4.26 -19.16
N ILE A 196 2.92 3.00 -18.76
CA ILE A 196 2.67 2.57 -17.39
C ILE A 196 4.03 2.41 -16.73
N VAL A 197 4.24 3.12 -15.63
CA VAL A 197 5.48 3.02 -14.86
C VAL A 197 5.19 2.33 -13.54
N ALA A 198 5.65 1.08 -13.45
CA ALA A 198 5.57 0.27 -12.26
C ALA A 198 6.81 0.45 -11.39
N LYS A 199 6.71 0.29 -10.06
CA LYS A 199 7.87 0.35 -9.16
C LYS A 199 7.70 -0.64 -8.01
N GLU A 200 8.72 -1.42 -7.69
CA GLU A 200 8.66 -2.32 -6.54
C GLU A 200 8.67 -1.55 -5.20
N GLN A 201 8.02 -2.11 -4.19
CA GLN A 201 8.04 -1.56 -2.85
C GLN A 201 9.44 -1.77 -2.21
N GLN A 202 9.98 -0.74 -1.54
CA GLN A 202 11.37 -0.73 -1.04
C GLN A 202 11.71 -1.90 -0.10
N SER A 203 10.77 -2.26 0.77
CA SER A 203 10.86 -3.31 1.77
C SER A 203 10.41 -4.69 1.24
N GLN A 204 9.99 -4.81 -0.03
CA GLN A 204 9.57 -6.07 -0.63
C GLN A 204 10.74 -7.04 -0.79
N THR A 205 10.45 -8.32 -0.58
CA THR A 205 11.37 -9.45 -0.78
C THR A 205 10.80 -10.42 -1.82
N HIS A 206 11.30 -11.66 -1.85
CA HIS A 206 10.89 -12.67 -2.83
C HIS A 206 9.45 -13.19 -2.62
N TYR A 207 8.81 -12.91 -1.48
CA TYR A 207 7.43 -13.35 -1.21
C TYR A 207 6.48 -12.82 -2.29
N GLN A 208 5.67 -13.71 -2.86
CA GLN A 208 4.75 -13.40 -3.98
C GLN A 208 5.44 -12.77 -5.20
N ARG A 209 6.76 -12.99 -5.38
CA ARG A 209 7.57 -12.54 -6.53
C ARG A 209 8.34 -13.70 -7.14
N ASN A 210 7.64 -14.79 -7.42
CA ASN A 210 8.24 -15.98 -8.02
C ASN A 210 8.61 -15.76 -9.49
N SER A 211 9.16 -16.79 -10.15
CA SER A 211 9.56 -16.68 -11.56
C SER A 211 8.38 -16.41 -12.51
N PHE A 212 7.17 -16.89 -12.20
CA PHE A 212 5.97 -16.63 -13.01
C PHE A 212 5.54 -15.16 -12.98
N PHE A 213 5.68 -14.51 -11.82
CA PHE A 213 5.45 -13.06 -11.69
C PHE A 213 6.31 -12.28 -12.70
N PHE A 214 7.62 -12.53 -12.71
CA PHE A 214 8.54 -11.82 -13.61
C PHE A 214 8.34 -12.20 -15.08
N LYS A 215 7.98 -13.45 -15.38
CA LYS A 215 7.65 -13.89 -16.74
C LYS A 215 6.45 -13.14 -17.30
N ARG A 216 5.38 -12.97 -16.51
CA ARG A 216 4.20 -12.18 -16.92
C ARG A 216 4.56 -10.72 -17.10
N LEU A 217 5.29 -10.13 -16.14
CA LEU A 217 5.71 -8.74 -16.19
C LEU A 217 6.53 -8.41 -17.44
N LYS A 218 7.45 -9.31 -17.85
CA LYS A 218 8.23 -9.16 -19.09
C LYS A 218 7.37 -9.20 -20.36
N GLY A 219 6.18 -9.80 -20.31
CA GLY A 219 5.24 -9.84 -21.43
C GLY A 219 4.46 -8.53 -21.64
N LEU A 220 4.50 -7.61 -20.67
CA LEU A 220 3.78 -6.34 -20.74
C LEU A 220 4.60 -5.33 -21.54
N LYS A 221 4.05 -4.86 -22.67
CA LYS A 221 4.79 -4.09 -23.68
C LYS A 221 4.79 -2.58 -23.44
N ASN A 222 3.86 -2.07 -22.65
CA ASN A 222 3.76 -0.65 -22.27
C ASN A 222 4.00 -0.42 -20.77
N VAL A 223 4.46 -1.44 -20.04
CA VAL A 223 4.80 -1.36 -18.62
C VAL A 223 6.31 -1.35 -18.46
N PHE A 224 6.82 -0.30 -17.82
CA PHE A 224 8.25 -0.14 -17.55
C PHE A 224 8.47 -0.11 -16.04
N PHE A 225 9.52 -0.79 -15.59
CA PHE A 225 9.76 -0.97 -14.17
C PHE A 225 10.84 0.00 -13.69
N LEU A 226 10.44 0.99 -12.89
CA LEU A 226 11.34 1.98 -12.30
C LEU A 226 12.18 1.32 -11.21
N LYS A 227 13.48 1.61 -11.23
CA LYS A 227 14.44 1.12 -10.23
C LYS A 227 13.99 1.46 -8.82
N ARG A 228 14.01 0.48 -7.91
CA ARG A 228 13.49 0.60 -6.54
C ARG A 228 14.15 1.72 -5.72
N THR A 229 15.41 2.05 -6.01
CA THR A 229 16.18 3.11 -5.35
C THR A 229 15.75 4.51 -5.75
N GLU A 230 14.99 4.67 -6.85
CA GLU A 230 14.50 5.97 -7.31
C GLU A 230 13.47 6.55 -6.34
N ASN A 231 13.41 7.87 -6.29
CA ASN A 231 12.52 8.59 -5.40
C ASN A 231 11.06 8.51 -5.89
N THR A 232 10.20 7.86 -5.10
CA THR A 232 8.77 7.70 -5.42
C THR A 232 8.04 9.04 -5.54
N LYS A 233 8.40 10.05 -4.72
CA LYS A 233 7.77 11.38 -4.74
C LYS A 233 8.11 12.14 -6.01
N GLU A 234 9.39 12.15 -6.39
CA GLU A 234 9.83 12.78 -7.64
C GLU A 234 9.13 12.17 -8.86
N PHE A 235 8.94 10.85 -8.86
CA PHE A 235 8.27 10.19 -9.98
C PHE A 235 6.76 10.43 -9.99
N LEU A 236 6.13 10.48 -8.81
CA LEU A 236 4.73 10.92 -8.68
C LEU A 236 4.54 12.31 -9.29
N ASP A 237 5.45 13.25 -9.01
CA ASP A 237 5.38 14.62 -9.56
C ASP A 237 5.44 14.65 -11.10
N LYS A 238 6.16 13.70 -11.72
CA LYS A 238 6.24 13.57 -13.19
C LYS A 238 5.07 12.81 -13.84
N SER A 239 4.29 12.05 -13.08
CA SER A 239 3.17 11.25 -13.62
C SER A 239 1.98 12.11 -14.04
N ASP A 240 1.17 11.69 -15.00
CA ASP A 240 -0.09 12.38 -15.34
C ASP A 240 -1.26 11.85 -14.49
N MET A 241 -1.22 10.56 -14.17
CA MET A 241 -2.25 9.88 -13.39
C MET A 241 -1.61 8.84 -12.47
N THR A 242 -2.25 8.55 -11.34
CA THR A 242 -1.85 7.45 -10.46
C THR A 242 -2.73 6.24 -10.67
N ALA A 243 -2.19 5.05 -10.49
CA ALA A 243 -2.96 3.82 -10.40
C ALA A 243 -2.52 3.02 -9.18
N THR A 244 -3.46 2.42 -8.46
CA THR A 244 -3.14 1.61 -7.29
C THR A 244 -4.24 0.62 -6.93
N ILE A 245 -3.88 -0.42 -6.20
CA ILE A 245 -4.85 -1.37 -5.63
C ILE A 245 -5.58 -0.72 -4.46
N SER A 246 -4.86 -0.40 -3.38
CA SER A 246 -5.41 0.31 -2.22
C SER A 246 -4.46 1.36 -1.63
N GLY A 247 -3.42 1.72 -2.38
CA GLY A 247 -2.18 2.26 -1.82
C GLY A 247 -2.29 3.74 -1.49
N THR A 248 -1.42 4.23 -0.61
CA THR A 248 -1.38 5.64 -0.22
C THR A 248 -0.98 6.57 -1.36
N ILE A 249 -0.36 6.04 -2.43
CA ILE A 249 0.03 6.81 -3.61
C ILE A 249 -1.16 7.44 -4.32
N GLY A 250 -2.31 6.77 -4.35
CA GLY A 250 -3.51 7.28 -5.01
C GLY A 250 -3.96 8.58 -4.35
N PHE A 251 -4.05 8.59 -3.03
CA PHE A 251 -4.36 9.81 -2.28
C PHE A 251 -3.29 10.89 -2.40
N GLN A 252 -1.99 10.53 -2.47
CA GLN A 252 -0.93 11.51 -2.74
C GLN A 252 -1.08 12.17 -4.12
N GLY A 253 -1.52 11.40 -5.12
CA GLY A 253 -1.88 11.93 -6.44
C GLY A 253 -3.03 12.92 -6.36
N LEU A 254 -4.12 12.55 -5.66
CA LEU A 254 -5.28 13.43 -5.49
C LEU A 254 -4.93 14.76 -4.82
N LEU A 255 -4.06 14.74 -3.79
CA LEU A 255 -3.57 15.96 -3.14
C LEU A 255 -2.85 16.89 -4.12
N LYS A 256 -2.20 16.32 -5.14
CA LYS A 256 -1.52 17.02 -6.24
C LYS A 256 -2.43 17.28 -7.44
N SER A 257 -3.75 17.17 -7.26
CA SER A 257 -4.76 17.32 -8.32
C SER A 257 -4.58 16.36 -9.50
N LYS A 258 -3.96 15.19 -9.25
CA LYS A 258 -3.83 14.10 -10.21
C LYS A 258 -4.95 13.11 -10.00
N LYS A 259 -5.49 12.58 -11.09
CA LYS A 259 -6.53 11.54 -11.04
C LYS A 259 -5.96 10.20 -10.59
N CYS A 260 -6.83 9.31 -10.11
CA CYS A 260 -6.44 8.01 -9.56
C CYS A 260 -7.32 6.88 -10.10
N LEU A 261 -6.69 5.88 -10.72
CA LEU A 261 -7.32 4.61 -11.05
C LEU A 261 -7.18 3.65 -9.84
N LEU A 262 -8.31 3.29 -9.23
CA LEU A 262 -8.35 2.47 -8.03
C LEU A 262 -8.88 1.06 -8.35
N PHE A 263 -8.04 0.04 -8.19
CA PHE A 263 -8.39 -1.34 -8.54
C PHE A 263 -9.08 -2.10 -7.38
N GLY A 264 -8.68 -1.81 -6.13
CA GLY A 264 -9.22 -2.47 -4.93
C GLY A 264 -10.14 -1.57 -4.11
N HIS A 265 -9.95 -1.61 -2.79
CA HIS A 265 -10.72 -0.88 -1.80
C HIS A 265 -9.81 0.07 -1.00
N SER A 266 -10.12 1.36 -1.03
CA SER A 266 -9.46 2.37 -0.21
C SER A 266 -10.47 3.27 0.47
N TRP A 267 -10.09 3.84 1.61
CA TRP A 267 -10.89 4.81 2.33
C TRP A 267 -11.20 6.08 1.52
N TYR A 268 -10.41 6.41 0.50
CA TYR A 268 -10.63 7.57 -0.37
C TYR A 268 -11.37 7.24 -1.67
N LYS A 269 -11.93 6.03 -1.83
CA LYS A 269 -12.46 5.53 -3.11
C LYS A 269 -13.60 6.36 -3.74
N ASN A 270 -14.32 7.14 -2.93
CA ASN A 270 -15.46 7.95 -3.38
C ASN A 270 -15.13 9.45 -3.45
N LEU A 271 -13.86 9.83 -3.32
CA LEU A 271 -13.44 11.23 -3.50
C LEU A 271 -13.43 11.60 -4.99
N HIS A 272 -13.74 12.85 -5.31
CA HIS A 272 -13.53 13.39 -6.66
C HIS A 272 -12.10 13.14 -7.15
N GLY A 273 -11.99 12.78 -8.43
CA GLY A 273 -10.72 12.40 -9.06
C GLY A 273 -10.31 10.95 -8.86
N VAL A 274 -11.21 10.08 -8.35
CA VAL A 274 -11.00 8.62 -8.29
C VAL A 274 -11.94 7.90 -9.26
N LEU A 275 -11.38 7.01 -10.08
CA LEU A 275 -12.14 6.06 -10.89
C LEU A 275 -11.88 4.65 -10.36
N LYS A 276 -12.94 3.97 -9.87
CA LYS A 276 -12.84 2.57 -9.47
C LYS A 276 -12.84 1.67 -10.71
N ILE A 277 -11.75 0.94 -10.91
CA ILE A 277 -11.60 -0.01 -12.02
C ILE A 277 -12.36 -1.30 -11.74
N LYS A 278 -13.27 -1.64 -12.63
CA LYS A 278 -14.01 -2.90 -12.66
C LYS A 278 -13.61 -3.68 -13.91
N ASN A 279 -13.98 -4.96 -13.98
CA ASN A 279 -13.78 -5.76 -15.19
C ASN A 279 -14.46 -5.11 -16.42
N SER A 280 -15.62 -4.48 -16.21
CA SER A 280 -16.40 -3.75 -17.22
C SER A 280 -15.90 -2.35 -17.54
N THR A 281 -14.87 -1.84 -16.85
CA THR A 281 -14.29 -0.53 -17.17
C THR A 281 -13.50 -0.67 -18.47
N ASP A 282 -13.92 0.05 -19.50
CA ASP A 282 -13.27 0.06 -20.80
C ASP A 282 -12.24 1.21 -20.90
N GLU A 283 -11.56 1.27 -22.04
CA GLU A 283 -10.59 2.31 -22.38
C GLU A 283 -11.23 3.69 -22.47
N GLN A 284 -12.40 3.80 -23.09
CA GLN A 284 -13.10 5.07 -23.29
C GLN A 284 -13.42 5.73 -21.94
N GLN A 285 -13.91 4.95 -20.98
CA GLN A 285 -14.15 5.43 -19.61
C GLN A 285 -12.88 5.97 -18.94
N ILE A 286 -11.73 5.34 -19.16
CA ILE A 286 -10.45 5.79 -18.60
C ILE A 286 -10.00 7.08 -19.28
N ASN A 287 -10.13 7.18 -20.60
CA ASN A 287 -9.77 8.37 -21.36
C ASN A 287 -10.69 9.56 -21.04
N ASP A 288 -12.01 9.36 -21.04
CA ASP A 288 -13.00 10.38 -20.63
C ASP A 288 -12.72 10.86 -19.21
N PHE A 289 -12.47 9.90 -18.31
CA PHE A 289 -12.08 10.22 -16.94
C PHE A 289 -10.76 10.98 -16.89
N PHE A 290 -9.76 10.70 -17.72
CA PHE A 290 -8.50 11.42 -17.69
C PHE A 290 -8.65 12.87 -18.19
N TYR A 291 -9.34 13.08 -19.31
CA TYR A 291 -9.47 14.38 -19.96
C TYR A 291 -10.49 15.32 -19.29
N ASP A 292 -11.41 14.79 -18.48
CA ASP A 292 -12.25 15.61 -17.61
C ASP A 292 -11.38 16.47 -16.66
N GLN A 293 -11.85 17.66 -16.29
CA GLN A 293 -11.05 18.58 -15.46
C GLN A 293 -11.09 18.18 -13.97
N PHE A 294 -9.94 18.26 -13.29
CA PHE A 294 -9.90 18.02 -11.86
C PHE A 294 -10.48 19.21 -11.08
N ASP A 295 -11.73 19.09 -10.61
CA ASP A 295 -12.33 20.03 -9.66
C ASP A 295 -11.78 19.87 -8.23
N LYS A 296 -10.83 20.74 -7.87
CA LYS A 296 -10.23 20.80 -6.53
C LYS A 296 -11.24 21.17 -5.43
N THR A 297 -12.23 22.00 -5.73
CA THR A 297 -13.25 22.41 -4.75
C THR A 297 -14.14 21.22 -4.39
N LYS A 298 -14.57 20.45 -5.40
CA LYS A 298 -15.34 19.22 -5.19
C LYS A 298 -14.54 18.18 -4.42
N PHE A 299 -13.27 17.98 -4.76
CA PHE A 299 -12.37 17.09 -4.01
C PHE A 299 -12.26 17.47 -2.52
N ILE A 300 -12.05 18.76 -2.23
CA ILE A 300 -11.96 19.25 -0.84
C ILE A 300 -13.29 19.01 -0.10
N ASN A 301 -14.43 19.28 -0.74
CA ASN A 301 -15.75 19.05 -0.16
C ASN A 301 -15.98 17.56 0.15
N ASP A 302 -15.70 16.68 -0.80
CA ASP A 302 -15.81 15.22 -0.62
C ASP A 302 -14.91 14.75 0.53
N LEU A 303 -13.68 15.25 0.61
CA LEU A 303 -12.76 14.92 1.68
C LEU A 303 -13.28 15.40 3.03
N GLN A 304 -13.82 16.61 3.14
CA GLN A 304 -14.42 17.12 4.38
C GLN A 304 -15.64 16.30 4.81
N LYS A 305 -16.50 15.89 3.87
CA LYS A 305 -17.64 15.00 4.14
C LYS A 305 -17.18 13.65 4.65
N LEU A 306 -16.20 13.04 3.97
CA LEU A 306 -15.61 11.77 4.38
C LEU A 306 -14.99 11.86 5.77
N LEU A 307 -14.20 12.88 6.05
CA LEU A 307 -13.58 13.05 7.37
C LEU A 307 -14.62 13.29 8.47
N SER A 308 -15.81 13.79 8.11
CA SER A 308 -16.92 13.98 9.06
C SER A 308 -17.55 12.67 9.49
N THR A 309 -17.32 11.58 8.75
CA THR A 309 -17.69 10.22 9.18
C THR A 309 -16.67 9.61 10.15
N CYS A 310 -15.50 10.23 10.33
CA CYS A 310 -14.53 9.77 11.33
C CYS A 310 -14.95 10.22 12.73
N ASP A 311 -14.61 9.36 13.68
CA ASP A 311 -14.62 9.66 15.11
C ASP A 311 -13.23 10.06 15.58
N LYS A 312 -13.18 10.80 16.70
CA LYS A 312 -11.92 11.16 17.34
C LYS A 312 -11.43 10.01 18.22
N GLY A 313 -10.13 9.77 18.16
CA GLY A 313 -9.42 8.80 18.98
C GLY A 313 -8.26 8.14 18.23
N ILE A 314 -7.35 7.55 18.99
CA ILE A 314 -6.18 6.82 18.51
C ILE A 314 -6.40 5.34 18.82
N ILE A 315 -6.53 4.53 17.77
CA ILE A 315 -6.82 3.09 17.88
C ILE A 315 -5.63 2.21 17.52
N ALA A 316 -4.59 2.80 16.95
CA ALA A 316 -3.35 2.14 16.57
C ALA A 316 -2.20 3.13 16.71
N ASP A 317 -1.21 2.76 17.53
CA ASP A 317 0.02 3.53 17.68
C ASP A 317 1.03 3.06 16.61
N TYR A 318 1.08 3.77 15.50
CA TYR A 318 2.04 3.50 14.43
C TYR A 318 3.40 4.18 14.69
N GLY A 319 3.89 4.09 15.93
CA GLY A 319 5.19 4.64 16.32
C GLY A 319 5.22 6.16 16.32
N SER A 320 4.08 6.78 16.60
CA SER A 320 3.97 8.22 16.75
C SER A 320 4.06 8.57 18.23
N SER A 321 5.08 9.35 18.59
CA SER A 321 5.29 9.94 19.91
C SER A 321 4.23 11.01 20.23
N TYR A 322 2.95 10.68 20.09
CA TYR A 322 1.86 11.51 20.58
C TYR A 322 1.75 11.28 22.08
N GLU A 323 2.08 12.31 22.85
CA GLU A 323 1.66 12.37 24.25
C GLU A 323 0.14 12.62 24.25
N PHE A 324 -0.62 11.58 24.57
CA PHE A 324 -2.06 11.69 24.79
C PHE A 324 -2.44 10.95 26.07
N ASP A 325 -3.49 11.42 26.72
CA ASP A 325 -4.07 10.73 27.87
C ASP A 325 -4.77 9.45 27.40
N LYS A 326 -4.18 8.29 27.73
CA LYS A 326 -4.70 6.98 27.35
C LYS A 326 -6.09 6.72 27.93
N ASN A 327 -6.36 7.13 29.17
CA ASN A 327 -7.65 6.91 29.82
C ASN A 327 -8.74 7.75 29.16
N LEU A 328 -8.41 9.01 28.84
CA LEU A 328 -9.32 9.89 28.11
C LEU A 328 -9.62 9.35 26.71
N ASN A 329 -8.60 8.89 25.98
CA ASN A 329 -8.75 8.29 24.66
C ASN A 329 -9.63 7.03 24.69
N CYS A 330 -9.40 6.12 25.65
CA CYS A 330 -10.22 4.92 25.84
C CYS A 330 -11.68 5.28 26.13
N THR A 331 -11.92 6.21 27.05
CA THR A 331 -13.28 6.67 27.39
C THR A 331 -13.99 7.26 26.17
N GLN A 332 -13.27 8.06 25.37
CA GLN A 332 -13.81 8.64 24.14
C GLN A 332 -14.16 7.56 23.11
N ILE A 333 -13.30 6.56 22.91
CA ILE A 333 -13.54 5.47 21.97
C ILE A 333 -14.76 4.65 22.39
N ILE A 334 -14.89 4.29 23.67
CA ILE A 334 -16.04 3.55 24.20
C ILE A 334 -17.34 4.33 23.95
N ASN A 335 -17.35 5.62 24.24
CA ASN A 335 -18.52 6.47 24.01
C ASN A 335 -18.92 6.55 22.54
N ASN A 336 -17.94 6.60 21.62
CA ASN A 336 -18.23 6.62 20.18
C ASN A 336 -18.77 5.27 19.69
N LEU A 337 -18.22 4.16 20.20
CA LEU A 337 -18.68 2.81 19.86
C LEU A 337 -20.10 2.54 20.35
N ASN A 338 -20.44 2.94 21.59
CA ASN A 338 -21.80 2.80 22.12
C ASN A 338 -22.81 3.55 21.24
N LYS A 339 -22.52 4.80 20.88
CA LYS A 339 -23.37 5.57 19.95
C LYS A 339 -23.51 4.92 18.58
N PHE A 340 -22.44 4.30 18.07
CA PHE A 340 -22.51 3.58 16.81
C PHE A 340 -23.41 2.36 16.92
N ILE A 341 -23.29 1.59 18.01
CA ILE A 341 -24.08 0.39 18.30
C ILE A 341 -25.56 0.75 18.46
N GLU A 342 -25.90 1.71 19.32
CA GLU A 342 -27.27 2.19 19.54
C GLU A 342 -27.94 2.57 18.21
N LYS A 343 -27.21 3.33 17.37
CA LYS A 343 -27.72 3.79 16.08
C LYS A 343 -27.94 2.67 15.04
N LYS A 344 -27.15 1.61 15.08
CA LYS A 344 -27.08 0.59 14.01
C LYS A 344 -27.71 -0.74 14.37
N PHE A 345 -27.75 -1.08 15.65
CA PHE A 345 -28.09 -2.41 16.12
C PHE A 345 -29.28 -2.47 17.07
N GLU A 346 -29.72 -1.33 17.61
CA GLU A 346 -30.86 -1.25 18.54
C GLU A 346 -32.15 -0.68 17.89
N CYS A 347 -32.22 -0.71 16.55
CA CYS A 347 -33.46 -0.48 15.79
C CYS A 347 -34.12 -1.80 15.40
#